data_AF-A0AAU8J0C0-F1
#
_entry.id   AF-A0AAU8J0C0-F1
#
_cell.length_a   1.000
_cell.length_b   1.000
_cell.length_c   1.000
_cell.angle_alpha   90.00
_cell.angle_beta   90.00
_cell.angle_gamma   90.00
#
_symmetry.space_group_name_H-M   'P 1'
#
loop_
_entity.id
_entity.type
_entity.pdbx_description
1 polymer ?
#
loop_
_entity_poly.entity_id
_entity_poly.type
_entity_poly.pdbx_seq_one_letter_code
_entity_poly.pdbx_strand_id
1 'polypeptide(L)'
;MNKPPTPLPTSWSATARPLPPPAEPAVAAAPDRPPVPQLYWGSGHGPIQAVSVWTERVPGRGEDAEPFVCHHWESTQGLIAVFDGSGGAGAAPAWQTPDGTARTGAWVGARAARLATDCWFHDVVRGSQDSDEDSLHAYVKYFLEQAPKRQSKISGTMRRQLPTTLAALHYQVDKGEKEIEVRPLWTGDSRAYALLPGSGLHVLTRDHTRESDALELLRSDPPMTNLVCADREFEVATRLLTLPLPCVLVTATDGFFGYVHTPGDFEHLLLRTLEQARDALDWSDLLRREVQAYTADDASLALLALGHQDFADLKADFAPRLRQLTDQLTVGRPSALTGASGHGGDPRETAAGIKAWQEQTWQAYRPDYERHLPPAPEESV
;
A
#
# COMPACT_ATOMS: atom_id res chain seq x y z
N MET A 1 -52.83 62.74 4.54
CA MET A 1 -52.10 61.57 5.07
C MET A 1 -50.90 62.12 5.84
N ASN A 2 -50.97 62.53 7.12
CA ASN A 2 -51.17 61.75 8.37
C ASN A 2 -50.38 60.43 8.33
N LYS A 3 -49.33 60.14 9.12
CA LYS A 3 -48.65 60.71 10.32
C LYS A 3 -47.22 60.10 10.32
N PRO A 4 -46.16 60.80 10.75
CA PRO A 4 -44.97 60.14 11.28
C PRO A 4 -45.21 59.79 12.77
N PRO A 5 -44.96 58.54 13.24
CA PRO A 5 -45.04 58.25 14.66
C PRO A 5 -43.77 58.66 15.41
N THR A 6 -43.99 59.62 16.31
CA THR A 6 -43.52 59.80 17.69
C THR A 6 -42.28 59.03 18.21
N PRO A 7 -41.36 59.70 18.93
CA PRO A 7 -40.24 59.06 19.63
C PRO A 7 -40.71 58.37 20.91
N LEU A 8 -39.98 57.32 21.32
CA LEU A 8 -40.10 56.67 22.63
C LEU A 8 -38.75 56.67 23.36
N PRO A 9 -38.75 56.57 24.69
CA PRO A 9 -37.96 57.44 25.55
C PRO A 9 -36.75 56.77 26.19
N THR A 10 -35.81 57.62 26.57
CA THR A 10 -34.78 57.39 27.58
C THR A 10 -35.42 57.05 28.93
N SER A 11 -35.08 55.88 29.47
CA SER A 11 -34.74 55.63 30.90
C SER A 11 -35.10 54.21 31.31
N TRP A 12 -34.15 53.27 31.32
CA TRP A 12 -34.21 52.16 32.29
C TRP A 12 -32.80 51.89 32.85
N SER A 13 -32.73 52.12 34.16
CA SER A 13 -31.60 51.98 35.06
C SER A 13 -31.08 50.55 35.13
N ALA A 14 -29.77 50.44 35.34
CA ALA A 14 -29.02 49.23 35.61
C ALA A 14 -29.56 48.45 36.81
N THR A 15 -29.65 47.12 36.65
CA THR A 15 -29.32 46.15 37.70
C THR A 15 -28.57 45.00 37.04
N ALA A 16 -27.24 45.00 37.18
CA ALA A 16 -26.39 43.91 36.72
C ALA A 16 -26.68 42.65 37.54
N ARG A 17 -27.19 41.61 36.87
CA ARG A 17 -27.16 40.25 37.43
C ARG A 17 -25.74 39.68 37.24
N PRO A 18 -25.16 39.00 38.23
CA PRO A 18 -23.88 38.32 38.06
C PRO A 18 -24.00 37.28 36.95
N LEU A 19 -23.01 37.25 36.05
CA LEU A 19 -22.85 36.19 35.07
C LEU A 19 -22.65 34.85 35.81
N PRO A 20 -23.34 33.77 35.41
CA PRO A 20 -23.02 32.45 35.92
C PRO A 20 -21.57 32.09 35.57
N PRO A 21 -20.87 31.31 36.42
CA PRO A 21 -19.52 30.85 36.10
C PRO A 21 -19.53 30.08 34.78
N PRO A 22 -18.44 30.13 33.99
CA PRO A 22 -18.35 29.41 32.73
C PRO A 22 -18.59 27.92 33.01
N ALA A 23 -19.57 27.35 32.31
CA ALA A 23 -19.78 25.92 32.29
C ALA A 23 -18.48 25.26 31.83
N GLU A 24 -17.99 24.29 32.60
CA GLU A 24 -16.93 23.39 32.15
C GLU A 24 -17.31 22.85 30.75
N PRO A 25 -16.37 22.80 29.80
CA PRO A 25 -16.68 22.26 28.49
C PRO A 25 -17.11 20.81 28.69
N ALA A 26 -18.39 20.56 28.44
CA ALA A 26 -18.90 19.21 28.26
C ALA A 26 -18.02 18.56 27.19
N VAL A 27 -17.25 17.55 27.60
CA VAL A 27 -16.56 16.65 26.70
C VAL A 27 -17.67 15.95 25.92
N ALA A 28 -18.05 16.55 24.78
CA ALA A 28 -18.92 15.91 23.83
C ALA A 28 -18.18 14.64 23.40
N ALA A 29 -18.71 13.49 23.81
CA ALA A 29 -18.30 12.20 23.26
C ALA A 29 -18.34 12.36 21.74
N ALA A 30 -17.18 12.17 21.09
CA ALA A 30 -17.10 12.18 19.65
C ALA A 30 -18.16 11.20 19.12
N PRO A 31 -18.94 11.56 18.09
CA PRO A 31 -19.86 10.61 17.49
C PRO A 31 -19.05 9.37 17.12
N ASP A 32 -19.55 8.22 17.55
CA ASP A 32 -19.01 6.89 17.30
C ASP A 32 -18.69 6.80 15.80
N ARG A 33 -17.41 6.98 15.44
CA ARG A 33 -17.01 6.81 14.04
C ARG A 33 -17.25 5.34 13.74
N PRO A 34 -17.97 5.00 12.66
CA PRO A 34 -18.06 3.60 12.26
C PRO A 34 -16.63 3.05 12.16
N PRO A 35 -16.38 1.80 12.64
CA PRO A 35 -15.06 1.22 12.55
C PRO A 35 -14.60 1.29 11.09
N VAL A 36 -13.34 1.70 10.90
CA VAL A 36 -12.73 1.71 9.57
C VAL A 36 -12.96 0.33 8.94
N PRO A 37 -13.49 0.22 7.71
CA PRO A 37 -13.47 -1.04 6.99
C PRO A 37 -12.05 -1.57 6.98
N GLN A 38 -11.86 -2.72 7.61
CA GLN A 38 -10.57 -3.36 7.79
C GLN A 38 -10.75 -4.82 7.42
N LEU A 39 -9.97 -5.27 6.45
CA LEU A 39 -9.86 -6.67 6.14
C LEU A 39 -8.41 -7.05 6.42
N TYR A 40 -8.21 -7.81 7.48
CA TYR A 40 -6.95 -8.48 7.73
C TYR A 40 -7.22 -9.96 7.92
N TRP A 41 -6.35 -10.78 7.37
CA TRP A 41 -6.48 -12.22 7.40
C TRP A 41 -5.10 -12.84 7.52
N GLY A 42 -5.04 -13.91 8.30
CA GLY A 42 -3.86 -14.77 8.40
C GLY A 42 -4.29 -16.23 8.38
N SER A 43 -3.56 -17.07 7.66
CA SER A 43 -3.70 -18.53 7.78
C SER A 43 -2.35 -19.22 7.71
N GLY A 44 -2.24 -20.34 8.43
CA GLY A 44 -1.13 -21.26 8.33
C GLY A 44 -1.64 -22.65 7.95
N HIS A 45 -1.18 -23.18 6.83
CA HIS A 45 -1.46 -24.56 6.42
C HIS A 45 -0.14 -25.25 6.09
N GLY A 46 0.44 -25.91 7.09
CA GLY A 46 1.75 -26.55 6.96
C GLY A 46 2.83 -25.52 6.56
N PRO A 47 3.57 -25.74 5.45
CA PRO A 47 4.73 -24.93 5.09
C PRO A 47 4.40 -23.56 4.47
N ILE A 48 3.11 -23.20 4.40
CA ILE A 48 2.65 -21.93 3.83
C ILE A 48 1.98 -21.11 4.93
N GLN A 49 2.50 -19.90 5.14
CA GLN A 49 1.87 -18.87 5.97
C GLN A 49 1.45 -17.71 5.07
N ALA A 50 0.20 -17.29 5.15
CA ALA A 50 -0.35 -16.26 4.30
C ALA A 50 -0.92 -15.13 5.15
N VAL A 51 -0.63 -13.88 4.78
CA VAL A 51 -1.14 -12.67 5.43
C VAL A 51 -1.67 -11.71 4.37
N SER A 52 -2.83 -11.11 4.64
CA SER A 52 -3.40 -10.03 3.85
C SER A 52 -3.81 -8.90 4.78
N VAL A 53 -3.52 -7.66 4.40
CA VAL A 53 -3.88 -6.46 5.14
C VAL A 53 -4.45 -5.44 4.15
N TRP A 54 -5.63 -4.91 4.46
CA TRP A 54 -6.29 -3.85 3.72
C TRP A 54 -6.89 -2.86 4.71
N THR A 55 -6.54 -1.58 4.54
CA THR A 55 -7.08 -0.48 5.35
C THR A 55 -7.33 0.74 4.50
N GLU A 56 -8.40 1.45 4.81
CA GLU A 56 -8.72 2.72 4.19
C GLU A 56 -8.19 3.89 5.02
N ARG A 57 -7.70 4.94 4.37
CA ARG A 57 -7.37 6.21 5.01
C ARG A 57 -8.60 6.85 5.63
N VAL A 58 -9.68 6.87 4.87
CA VAL A 58 -10.98 7.40 5.28
C VAL A 58 -12.01 6.28 5.23
N PRO A 59 -12.63 5.93 6.37
CA PRO A 59 -13.64 4.88 6.43
C PRO A 59 -14.77 5.03 5.42
N GLY A 60 -15.06 3.94 4.71
CA GLY A 60 -16.04 3.82 3.64
C GLY A 60 -15.63 4.46 2.32
N ARG A 61 -14.42 5.02 2.21
CA ARG A 61 -13.98 5.84 1.07
C ARG A 61 -12.72 5.34 0.40
N GLY A 62 -12.13 4.23 0.84
CA GLY A 62 -10.90 3.75 0.25
C GLY A 62 -11.11 3.24 -1.17
N GLU A 63 -10.13 3.48 -2.04
CA GLU A 63 -10.15 3.22 -3.47
C GLU A 63 -9.42 1.92 -3.83
N ASP A 64 -8.46 1.49 -3.00
CA ASP A 64 -7.84 0.17 -3.06
C ASP A 64 -8.88 -0.96 -3.11
N ALA A 65 -8.53 -2.04 -3.83
CA ALA A 65 -9.25 -3.31 -3.73
C ALA A 65 -8.61 -4.21 -2.67
N GLU A 66 -9.36 -5.20 -2.20
CA GLU A 66 -8.84 -6.20 -1.26
C GLU A 66 -7.68 -6.97 -1.91
N PRO A 67 -6.55 -7.20 -1.20
CA PRO A 67 -5.44 -7.98 -1.73
C PRO A 67 -5.86 -9.39 -2.10
N PHE A 68 -5.33 -9.88 -3.21
CA PHE A 68 -5.52 -11.25 -3.67
C PHE A 68 -4.41 -12.15 -3.12
N VAL A 69 -4.79 -13.29 -2.53
CA VAL A 69 -3.85 -14.32 -2.07
C VAL A 69 -4.43 -15.68 -2.39
N CYS A 70 -3.74 -16.46 -3.22
CA CYS A 70 -4.16 -17.80 -3.60
C CYS A 70 -2.98 -18.75 -3.75
N HIS A 71 -3.15 -20.00 -3.32
CA HIS A 71 -2.26 -21.11 -3.61
C HIS A 71 -3.10 -22.29 -4.10
N HIS A 72 -2.73 -22.83 -5.25
CA HIS A 72 -3.35 -23.98 -5.86
C HIS A 72 -2.50 -25.23 -5.61
N TRP A 73 -2.96 -26.09 -4.71
CA TRP A 73 -2.22 -27.24 -4.21
C TRP A 73 -1.88 -28.30 -5.27
N GLU A 74 -2.76 -28.50 -6.26
CA GLU A 74 -2.57 -29.55 -7.28
C GLU A 74 -1.47 -29.17 -8.28
N SER A 75 -1.46 -27.91 -8.73
CA SER A 75 -0.43 -27.40 -9.65
C SER A 75 0.78 -26.79 -8.94
N THR A 76 0.77 -26.75 -7.60
CA THR A 76 1.80 -26.13 -6.74
C THR A 76 2.18 -24.70 -7.14
N GLN A 77 1.20 -23.96 -7.70
CA GLN A 77 1.34 -22.56 -8.09
C GLN A 77 0.58 -21.65 -7.14
N GLY A 78 0.95 -20.38 -7.08
CA GLY A 78 0.14 -19.37 -6.40
C GLY A 78 0.32 -17.98 -6.96
N LEU A 79 -0.48 -17.07 -6.42
CA LEU A 79 -0.48 -15.67 -6.79
C LEU A 79 -0.82 -14.81 -5.58
N ILE A 80 -0.03 -13.77 -5.35
CA ILE A 80 -0.40 -12.65 -4.48
C ILE A 80 -0.47 -11.37 -5.32
N ALA A 81 -1.41 -10.48 -5.01
CA ALA A 81 -1.54 -9.21 -5.72
C ALA A 81 -2.21 -8.10 -4.89
N VAL A 82 -1.91 -6.86 -5.24
CA VAL A 82 -2.55 -5.63 -4.72
C VAL A 82 -2.92 -4.69 -5.86
N PHE A 83 -3.91 -3.82 -5.60
CA PHE A 83 -4.51 -2.93 -6.58
C PHE A 83 -4.83 -1.58 -5.92
N ASP A 84 -4.09 -0.54 -6.28
CA ASP A 84 -4.26 0.81 -5.76
C ASP A 84 -5.14 1.65 -6.68
N GLY A 85 -6.28 2.09 -6.19
CA GLY A 85 -7.17 2.96 -6.96
C GLY A 85 -6.64 4.39 -6.98
N SER A 86 -6.11 4.85 -8.13
CA SER A 86 -5.56 6.22 -8.24
C SER A 86 -6.63 7.33 -8.16
N GLY A 87 -6.89 7.81 -6.94
CA GLY A 87 -7.91 8.79 -6.62
C GLY A 87 -7.76 10.13 -7.33
N GLY A 88 -6.55 10.67 -7.40
CA GLY A 88 -6.28 11.93 -8.09
C GLY A 88 -6.76 11.92 -9.55
N ALA A 89 -6.49 10.82 -10.26
CA ALA A 89 -6.86 10.65 -11.66
C ALA A 89 -8.30 10.13 -11.85
N GLY A 90 -8.82 9.37 -10.87
CA GLY A 90 -10.05 8.59 -10.92
C GLY A 90 -11.20 9.09 -10.03
N ALA A 91 -11.07 10.24 -9.36
CA ALA A 91 -12.04 10.77 -8.39
C ALA A 91 -13.47 10.99 -8.94
N ALA A 92 -13.66 11.00 -10.26
CA ALA A 92 -14.99 11.15 -10.84
C ALA A 92 -15.88 9.93 -10.47
N PRO A 93 -17.14 10.14 -10.04
CA PRO A 93 -18.04 9.04 -9.77
C PRO A 93 -18.25 8.18 -11.02
N ALA A 94 -18.03 6.86 -10.90
CA ALA A 94 -18.25 5.89 -11.96
C ALA A 94 -19.47 5.02 -11.70
N TRP A 95 -19.75 4.71 -10.43
CA TRP A 95 -20.84 3.82 -10.04
C TRP A 95 -21.57 4.31 -8.79
N GLN A 96 -22.79 3.82 -8.58
CA GLN A 96 -23.57 4.06 -7.37
C GLN A 96 -24.11 2.72 -6.88
N THR A 97 -23.79 2.40 -5.63
CA THR A 97 -24.29 1.20 -4.95
C THR A 97 -25.82 1.27 -4.76
N PRO A 98 -26.49 0.13 -4.50
CA PRO A 98 -27.93 0.10 -4.23
C PRO A 98 -28.38 0.97 -3.05
N ASP A 99 -27.52 1.20 -2.06
CA ASP A 99 -27.80 2.07 -0.90
C ASP A 99 -27.64 3.58 -1.21
N GLY A 100 -27.24 3.92 -2.44
CA GLY A 100 -27.05 5.29 -2.90
C GLY A 100 -25.62 5.81 -2.74
N THR A 101 -24.69 5.06 -2.17
CA THR A 101 -23.28 5.47 -2.03
C THR A 101 -22.60 5.52 -3.40
N ALA A 102 -22.09 6.69 -3.78
CA ALA A 102 -21.31 6.90 -5.00
C ALA A 102 -19.87 6.36 -4.83
N ARG A 103 -19.38 5.64 -5.85
CA ARG A 103 -18.03 5.10 -5.95
C ARG A 103 -17.28 5.75 -7.11
N THR A 104 -16.01 6.06 -6.89
CA THR A 104 -15.13 6.70 -7.87
C THR A 104 -14.74 5.74 -8.99
N GLY A 105 -14.16 6.28 -10.07
CA GLY A 105 -13.57 5.46 -11.12
C GLY A 105 -12.41 4.63 -10.59
N ALA A 106 -11.57 5.21 -9.74
CA ALA A 106 -10.46 4.51 -9.08
C ALA A 106 -10.94 3.27 -8.31
N TRP A 107 -11.96 3.44 -7.46
CA TRP A 107 -12.60 2.36 -6.71
C TRP A 107 -13.09 1.21 -7.60
N VAL A 108 -13.74 1.55 -8.73
CA VAL A 108 -14.26 0.56 -9.68
C VAL A 108 -13.13 -0.10 -10.46
N GLY A 109 -12.11 0.66 -10.86
CA GLY A 109 -10.95 0.18 -11.59
C GLY A 109 -10.17 -0.87 -10.81
N ALA A 110 -9.83 -0.59 -9.55
CA ALA A 110 -9.09 -1.52 -8.69
C ALA A 110 -9.84 -2.85 -8.52
N ARG A 111 -11.16 -2.80 -8.33
CA ARG A 111 -11.99 -4.02 -8.17
C ARG A 111 -12.18 -4.80 -9.46
N ALA A 112 -12.26 -4.11 -10.61
CA ALA A 112 -12.28 -4.76 -11.91
C ALA A 112 -10.95 -5.46 -12.20
N ALA A 113 -9.81 -4.81 -11.93
CA ALA A 113 -8.48 -5.41 -12.07
C ALA A 113 -8.32 -6.62 -11.14
N ARG A 114 -8.70 -6.51 -9.86
CA ARG A 114 -8.69 -7.64 -8.92
C ARG A 114 -9.49 -8.83 -9.41
N LEU A 115 -10.70 -8.60 -9.92
CA LEU A 115 -11.55 -9.68 -10.42
C LEU A 115 -10.95 -10.31 -11.69
N ALA A 116 -10.38 -9.49 -12.57
CA ALA A 116 -9.70 -9.97 -13.77
C ALA A 116 -8.51 -10.88 -13.41
N THR A 117 -7.68 -10.47 -12.45
CA THR A 117 -6.54 -11.24 -11.97
C THR A 117 -6.96 -12.57 -11.32
N ASP A 118 -8.06 -12.59 -10.57
CA ASP A 118 -8.64 -13.80 -9.99
C ASP A 118 -9.06 -14.80 -11.08
N CYS A 119 -9.86 -14.34 -12.06
CA CYS A 119 -10.29 -15.16 -13.19
C CYS A 119 -9.11 -15.64 -14.06
N TRP A 120 -8.14 -14.77 -14.31
CA TRP A 120 -6.93 -15.11 -15.05
C TRP A 120 -6.15 -16.23 -14.34
N PHE A 121 -5.88 -16.07 -13.04
CA PHE A 121 -5.11 -17.06 -12.28
C PHE A 121 -5.81 -18.42 -12.22
N HIS A 122 -7.13 -18.42 -12.10
CA HIS A 122 -7.92 -19.63 -12.14
C HIS A 122 -7.77 -20.40 -13.46
N ASP A 123 -7.65 -19.70 -14.59
CA ASP A 123 -7.45 -20.33 -15.90
C ASP A 123 -5.98 -20.71 -16.15
N VAL A 124 -5.03 -20.01 -15.51
CA VAL A 124 -3.61 -20.39 -15.47
C VAL A 124 -3.42 -21.73 -14.76
N VAL A 125 -3.97 -21.90 -13.55
CA VAL A 125 -3.79 -23.15 -12.78
C VAL A 125 -4.49 -24.36 -13.39
N ARG A 126 -5.44 -24.12 -14.31
CA ARG A 126 -6.10 -25.16 -15.12
C ARG A 126 -5.36 -25.49 -16.42
N GLY A 127 -4.30 -24.75 -16.74
CA GLY A 127 -3.54 -24.91 -17.98
C GLY A 127 -4.30 -24.44 -19.23
N SER A 128 -5.35 -23.63 -19.06
CA SER A 128 -6.09 -23.03 -20.19
C SER A 128 -5.52 -21.68 -20.62
N GLN A 129 -4.60 -21.11 -19.83
CA GLN A 129 -3.96 -19.83 -20.09
C GLN A 129 -2.50 -19.86 -19.63
N ASP A 130 -1.62 -19.17 -20.37
CA ASP A 130 -0.24 -18.95 -19.96
C ASP A 130 -0.16 -17.95 -18.78
N SER A 131 0.86 -18.05 -17.94
CA SER A 131 1.04 -17.19 -16.76
C SER A 131 1.81 -15.89 -17.09
N ASP A 132 1.66 -15.36 -18.30
CA ASP A 132 2.45 -14.24 -18.82
C ASP A 132 1.73 -12.88 -18.74
N GLU A 133 2.44 -11.83 -19.12
CA GLU A 133 2.00 -10.44 -19.11
C GLU A 133 0.89 -10.17 -20.13
N ASP A 134 0.97 -10.75 -21.32
CA ASP A 134 0.02 -10.53 -22.41
C ASP A 134 -1.36 -11.10 -22.06
N SER A 135 -1.37 -12.30 -21.47
CA SER A 135 -2.59 -12.93 -20.99
C SER A 135 -3.23 -12.15 -19.83
N LEU A 136 -2.46 -11.73 -18.83
CA LEU A 136 -3.00 -10.91 -17.74
C LEU A 136 -3.52 -9.57 -18.27
N HIS A 137 -2.77 -8.91 -19.16
CA HIS A 137 -3.21 -7.69 -19.83
C HIS A 137 -4.58 -7.90 -20.50
N ALA A 138 -4.75 -8.98 -21.28
CA ALA A 138 -5.99 -9.24 -22.01
C ALA A 138 -7.19 -9.39 -21.06
N TYR A 139 -7.01 -10.09 -19.94
CA TYR A 139 -8.05 -10.21 -18.90
C TYR A 139 -8.38 -8.85 -18.29
N VAL A 140 -7.37 -8.10 -17.83
CA VAL A 140 -7.57 -6.79 -17.19
C VAL A 140 -8.27 -5.83 -18.16
N LYS A 141 -7.84 -5.77 -19.43
CA LYS A 141 -8.47 -4.96 -20.47
C LYS A 141 -9.93 -5.33 -20.68
N TYR A 142 -10.24 -6.62 -20.83
CA TYR A 142 -11.61 -7.10 -21.00
C TYR A 142 -12.52 -6.69 -19.82
N PHE A 143 -12.08 -6.92 -18.58
CA PHE A 143 -12.89 -6.58 -17.40
C PHE A 143 -13.08 -5.07 -17.23
N LEU A 144 -12.05 -4.28 -17.51
CA LEU A 144 -12.18 -2.82 -17.53
C LEU A 144 -13.16 -2.37 -18.60
N GLU A 145 -13.16 -2.98 -19.79
CA GLU A 145 -14.12 -2.70 -20.86
C GLU A 145 -15.57 -2.89 -20.41
N GLN A 146 -15.84 -3.97 -19.68
CA GLN A 146 -17.17 -4.31 -19.15
C GLN A 146 -17.58 -3.55 -17.88
N ALA A 147 -16.61 -2.98 -17.15
CA ALA A 147 -16.88 -2.30 -15.89
C ALA A 147 -17.77 -1.05 -16.06
N PRO A 148 -18.59 -0.70 -15.05
CA PRO A 148 -19.45 0.47 -15.10
C PRO A 148 -18.65 1.76 -15.25
N LYS A 149 -19.02 2.56 -16.24
CA LYS A 149 -18.33 3.80 -16.63
C LYS A 149 -19.32 4.94 -16.78
N ARG A 150 -18.98 6.11 -16.26
CA ARG A 150 -19.66 7.36 -16.63
C ARG A 150 -18.79 8.12 -17.63
N GLN A 151 -19.36 8.42 -18.80
CA GLN A 151 -18.71 9.28 -19.79
C GLN A 151 -18.68 10.73 -19.28
N SER A 152 -17.48 11.25 -19.02
CA SER A 152 -17.28 12.67 -18.75
C SER A 152 -17.21 13.43 -20.08
N LYS A 153 -18.03 14.48 -20.24
CA LYS A 153 -17.93 15.41 -21.39
C LYS A 153 -16.73 16.36 -21.31
N ILE A 154 -16.05 16.38 -20.16
CA ILE A 154 -14.85 17.18 -19.92
C ILE A 154 -13.65 16.24 -20.07
N SER A 155 -12.85 16.44 -21.13
CA SER A 155 -11.60 15.73 -21.37
C SER A 155 -10.41 16.55 -20.86
N GLY A 156 -9.48 15.89 -20.20
CA GLY A 156 -8.22 16.46 -19.74
C GLY A 156 -7.22 15.33 -19.53
N THR A 157 -5.94 15.58 -19.83
CA THR A 157 -4.89 14.54 -19.79
C THR A 157 -4.65 13.95 -18.40
N MET A 158 -5.03 14.68 -17.34
CA MET A 158 -4.89 14.24 -15.94
C MET A 158 -6.02 13.30 -15.47
N ARG A 159 -7.21 13.34 -16.09
CA ARG A 159 -8.28 12.40 -15.75
C ARG A 159 -8.08 11.10 -16.49
N ARG A 160 -8.31 10.00 -15.78
CA ARG A 160 -8.25 8.63 -16.31
C ARG A 160 -9.58 7.94 -16.04
N GLN A 161 -9.93 7.01 -16.91
CA GLN A 161 -11.14 6.22 -16.75
C GLN A 161 -10.78 4.92 -16.05
N LEU A 162 -11.37 4.70 -14.88
CA LEU A 162 -11.13 3.52 -14.05
C LEU A 162 -9.65 3.26 -13.73
N PRO A 163 -8.87 4.27 -13.29
CA PRO A 163 -7.45 4.09 -13.07
C PRO A 163 -7.15 3.22 -11.85
N THR A 164 -6.16 2.33 -11.97
CA THR A 164 -5.60 1.57 -10.85
C THR A 164 -4.15 1.21 -11.12
N THR A 165 -3.37 0.95 -10.09
CA THR A 165 -2.13 0.19 -10.21
C THR A 165 -2.43 -1.31 -10.22
N LEU A 166 -1.42 -2.11 -10.51
CA LEU A 166 -1.41 -3.55 -10.32
C LEU A 166 0.01 -3.96 -9.93
N ALA A 167 0.16 -4.71 -8.84
CA ALA A 167 1.40 -5.42 -8.54
C ALA A 167 1.07 -6.84 -8.08
N ALA A 168 1.58 -7.82 -8.80
CA ALA A 168 1.31 -9.24 -8.56
C ALA A 168 2.60 -10.07 -8.60
N LEU A 169 2.61 -11.19 -7.88
CA LEU A 169 3.66 -12.22 -7.92
C LEU A 169 3.04 -13.58 -8.15
N HIS A 170 3.13 -14.06 -9.39
CA HIS A 170 2.91 -15.47 -9.68
C HIS A 170 4.14 -16.27 -9.27
N TYR A 171 3.95 -17.44 -8.70
CA TYR A 171 5.05 -18.34 -8.36
C TYR A 171 4.66 -19.79 -8.59
N GLN A 172 5.68 -20.61 -8.82
CA GLN A 172 5.56 -22.05 -8.90
C GLN A 172 6.59 -22.70 -7.97
N VAL A 173 6.12 -23.65 -7.15
CA VAL A 173 6.95 -24.46 -6.27
C VAL A 173 7.15 -25.83 -6.92
N ASP A 174 8.37 -26.14 -7.30
CA ASP A 174 8.72 -27.46 -7.80
C ASP A 174 9.05 -28.41 -6.65
N LYS A 175 8.63 -29.69 -6.78
CA LYS A 175 8.74 -30.67 -5.69
C LYS A 175 10.19 -31.02 -5.41
N GLY A 176 10.66 -30.72 -4.20
CA GLY A 176 12.00 -31.08 -3.72
C GLY A 176 13.07 -30.05 -4.08
N GLU A 177 12.70 -28.95 -4.72
CA GLU A 177 13.62 -27.88 -5.07
C GLU A 177 13.88 -26.95 -3.88
N LYS A 178 15.09 -26.38 -3.87
CA LYS A 178 15.50 -25.36 -2.88
C LYS A 178 15.18 -23.94 -3.35
N GLU A 179 14.58 -23.82 -4.51
CA GLU A 179 14.29 -22.55 -5.17
C GLU A 179 12.88 -22.61 -5.76
N ILE A 180 12.31 -21.44 -6.01
CA ILE A 180 11.00 -21.27 -6.65
C ILE A 180 11.14 -20.39 -7.87
N GLU A 181 10.35 -20.68 -8.90
CA GLU A 181 10.16 -19.76 -10.01
C GLU A 181 9.16 -18.68 -9.59
N VAL A 182 9.50 -17.41 -9.84
CA VAL A 182 8.66 -16.27 -9.51
C VAL A 182 8.61 -15.31 -10.70
N ARG A 183 7.41 -14.82 -10.97
CA ARG A 183 7.12 -13.85 -12.02
C ARG A 183 6.37 -12.65 -11.43
N PRO A 184 7.06 -11.54 -11.12
CA PRO A 184 6.42 -10.26 -10.87
C PRO A 184 5.71 -9.77 -12.13
N LEU A 185 4.48 -9.27 -11.95
CA LEU A 185 3.65 -8.66 -13.00
C LEU A 185 3.16 -7.32 -12.45
N TRP A 186 3.48 -6.21 -13.12
CA TRP A 186 3.16 -4.90 -12.54
C TRP A 186 2.86 -3.79 -13.55
N THR A 187 2.06 -2.81 -13.11
CA THR A 187 1.67 -1.58 -13.81
C THR A 187 1.45 -0.48 -12.76
N GLY A 188 2.07 0.69 -12.92
CA GLY A 188 2.07 1.75 -11.90
C GLY A 188 3.24 1.64 -10.93
N ASP A 189 3.01 2.08 -9.69
CA ASP A 189 4.01 2.26 -8.61
C ASP A 189 3.75 1.40 -7.36
N SER A 190 2.68 0.59 -7.34
CA SER A 190 2.61 -0.53 -6.40
C SER A 190 3.73 -1.53 -6.69
N ARG A 191 4.25 -2.18 -5.65
CA ARG A 191 5.51 -2.94 -5.75
C ARG A 191 5.36 -4.38 -5.30
N ALA A 192 6.18 -5.23 -5.91
CA ALA A 192 6.41 -6.58 -5.46
C ALA A 192 7.83 -6.77 -4.91
N TYR A 193 7.98 -7.60 -3.90
CA TYR A 193 9.23 -7.86 -3.20
C TYR A 193 9.42 -9.34 -2.88
N ALA A 194 10.67 -9.72 -2.68
CA ALA A 194 11.06 -10.94 -1.99
C ALA A 194 11.80 -10.57 -0.70
N LEU A 195 11.34 -11.09 0.42
CA LEU A 195 11.99 -10.97 1.71
C LEU A 195 12.74 -12.27 2.00
N LEU A 196 14.07 -12.19 2.08
CA LEU A 196 14.98 -13.33 2.23
C LEU A 196 15.68 -13.29 3.59
N PRO A 197 15.75 -14.41 4.35
CA PRO A 197 16.36 -14.41 5.69
C PRO A 197 17.79 -13.86 5.73
N GLY A 198 18.59 -14.16 4.69
CA GLY A 198 20.00 -13.77 4.63
C GLY A 198 20.28 -12.36 4.12
N SER A 199 19.36 -11.73 3.39
CA SER A 199 19.63 -10.46 2.70
C SER A 199 18.50 -9.44 2.76
N GLY A 200 17.46 -9.69 3.55
CA GLY A 200 16.38 -8.72 3.76
C GLY A 200 15.43 -8.61 2.59
N LEU A 201 14.84 -7.42 2.41
CA LEU A 201 13.81 -7.13 1.41
C LEU A 201 14.45 -6.73 0.08
N HIS A 202 14.04 -7.40 -1.00
CA HIS A 202 14.50 -7.19 -2.37
C HIS A 202 13.32 -6.72 -3.20
N VAL A 203 13.41 -5.56 -3.83
CA VAL A 203 12.37 -5.11 -4.75
C VAL A 203 12.49 -5.87 -6.07
N LEU A 204 11.36 -6.34 -6.59
CA LEU A 204 11.27 -7.13 -7.81
C LEU A 204 10.66 -6.37 -8.99
N THR A 205 10.12 -5.18 -8.73
CA THR A 205 9.41 -4.34 -9.70
C THR A 205 10.04 -2.96 -9.77
N ARG A 206 9.98 -2.33 -10.94
CA ARG A 206 10.41 -0.94 -11.12
C ARG A 206 9.19 -0.06 -11.36
N ASP A 207 8.99 0.94 -10.53
CA ASP A 207 7.85 1.86 -10.64
C ASP A 207 7.82 2.50 -12.03
N HIS A 208 6.62 2.64 -12.57
CA HIS A 208 6.42 3.31 -13.84
C HIS A 208 6.41 4.82 -13.65
N THR A 209 7.58 5.36 -13.36
CA THR A 209 7.83 6.79 -13.07
C THR A 209 9.11 7.24 -13.79
N ARG A 210 9.38 8.55 -13.80
CA ARG A 210 10.65 9.08 -14.35
C ARG A 210 11.82 8.95 -13.39
N GLU A 211 11.56 9.14 -12.09
CA GLU A 211 12.51 8.79 -11.04
C GLU A 211 12.46 7.28 -10.83
N SER A 212 13.57 6.68 -10.44
CA SER A 212 13.65 5.25 -10.17
C SER A 212 14.43 4.87 -8.93
N ASP A 213 15.15 5.83 -8.32
CA ASP A 213 15.75 5.63 -7.00
C ASP A 213 14.64 5.57 -5.93
N ALA A 214 14.61 4.48 -5.17
CA ALA A 214 13.55 4.24 -4.20
C ALA A 214 13.48 5.29 -3.09
N LEU A 215 14.61 5.90 -2.70
CA LEU A 215 14.60 6.98 -1.71
C LEU A 215 14.10 8.29 -2.31
N GLU A 216 14.45 8.61 -3.56
CA GLU A 216 13.92 9.79 -4.24
C GLU A 216 12.43 9.68 -4.55
N LEU A 217 11.91 8.47 -4.79
CA LEU A 217 10.48 8.22 -4.92
C LEU A 217 9.72 8.60 -3.65
N LEU A 218 10.25 8.28 -2.46
CA LEU A 218 9.68 8.71 -1.16
C LEU A 218 9.65 10.24 -0.98
N ARG A 219 10.53 10.97 -1.68
CA ARG A 219 10.70 12.42 -1.54
C ARG A 219 9.86 13.22 -2.53
N SER A 220 9.67 12.68 -3.73
CA SER A 220 9.21 13.45 -4.88
C SER A 220 7.83 13.08 -5.40
N ASP A 221 7.33 11.86 -5.10
CA ASP A 221 6.03 11.35 -5.57
C ASP A 221 5.73 11.73 -7.03
N PRO A 222 6.56 11.27 -7.98
CA PRO A 222 6.46 11.69 -9.37
C PRO A 222 5.22 11.08 -10.04
N PRO A 223 4.63 11.76 -11.03
CA PRO A 223 3.47 11.22 -11.74
C PRO A 223 3.82 9.94 -12.50
N MET A 224 2.94 8.94 -12.41
CA MET A 224 3.06 7.68 -13.14
C MET A 224 3.02 7.88 -14.67
N THR A 225 3.91 7.16 -15.37
CA THR A 225 4.03 7.11 -16.83
C THR A 225 3.19 5.99 -17.45
N ASN A 226 2.93 4.91 -16.70
CA ASN A 226 2.08 3.78 -17.08
C ASN A 226 1.14 3.46 -15.92
N LEU A 227 -0.14 3.24 -16.23
CA LEU A 227 -1.22 3.04 -15.24
C LEU A 227 -2.34 2.25 -15.90
N VAL A 228 -2.88 1.26 -15.20
CA VAL A 228 -4.03 0.49 -15.69
C VAL A 228 -5.21 1.46 -15.80
N CYS A 229 -5.75 1.64 -17.02
CA CYS A 229 -6.91 2.49 -17.24
C CYS A 229 -7.68 2.04 -18.48
N ALA A 230 -8.97 2.38 -18.54
CA ALA A 230 -9.86 1.97 -19.62
C ALA A 230 -9.86 2.91 -20.83
N ASP A 231 -9.30 4.12 -20.70
CA ASP A 231 -9.32 5.16 -21.74
C ASP A 231 -8.02 5.24 -22.57
N ARG A 232 -6.96 4.53 -22.19
CA ARG A 232 -5.66 4.51 -22.88
C ARG A 232 -5.05 3.11 -22.80
N GLU A 233 -4.13 2.82 -23.71
CA GLU A 233 -3.31 1.61 -23.60
C GLU A 233 -2.39 1.69 -22.38
N PHE A 234 -2.16 0.53 -21.78
CA PHE A 234 -1.26 0.33 -20.65
C PHE A 234 -0.46 -0.96 -20.89
N GLU A 235 0.68 -1.08 -20.24
CA GLU A 235 1.53 -2.29 -20.35
C GLU A 235 1.60 -2.99 -18.99
N VAL A 236 1.63 -4.32 -19.00
CA VAL A 236 1.99 -5.12 -17.82
C VAL A 236 3.45 -5.49 -17.98
N ALA A 237 4.30 -4.90 -17.14
CA ALA A 237 5.71 -5.26 -17.10
C ALA A 237 5.88 -6.59 -16.37
N THR A 238 6.92 -7.34 -16.74
CA THR A 238 7.20 -8.66 -16.18
C THR A 238 8.69 -8.96 -16.10
N ARG A 239 9.05 -9.98 -15.32
CA ARG A 239 10.36 -10.62 -15.36
C ARG A 239 10.25 -12.04 -14.82
N LEU A 240 10.99 -12.97 -15.39
CA LEU A 240 11.14 -14.31 -14.80
C LEU A 240 12.38 -14.35 -13.90
N LEU A 241 12.22 -14.87 -12.69
CA LEU A 241 13.26 -14.96 -11.68
C LEU A 241 13.19 -16.31 -10.96
N THR A 242 14.30 -16.71 -10.37
CA THR A 242 14.38 -17.84 -9.45
C THR A 242 14.83 -17.31 -8.09
N LEU A 243 14.13 -17.69 -7.02
CA LEU A 243 14.42 -17.25 -5.65
C LEU A 243 14.70 -18.44 -4.74
N PRO A 244 15.67 -18.33 -3.82
CA PRO A 244 15.94 -19.38 -2.86
C PRO A 244 14.81 -19.50 -1.83
N LEU A 245 14.55 -20.73 -1.39
CA LEU A 245 13.77 -21.04 -0.20
C LEU A 245 14.69 -21.18 1.02
N PRO A 246 14.20 -20.83 2.23
CA PRO A 246 12.88 -20.24 2.49
C PRO A 246 12.84 -18.74 2.15
N CYS A 247 11.66 -18.23 1.80
CA CYS A 247 11.43 -16.82 1.48
C CYS A 247 10.01 -16.36 1.78
N VAL A 248 9.80 -15.05 1.85
CA VAL A 248 8.48 -14.43 1.94
C VAL A 248 8.26 -13.55 0.71
N LEU A 249 7.22 -13.85 -0.07
CA LEU A 249 6.77 -13.03 -1.18
C LEU A 249 5.89 -11.90 -0.65
N VAL A 250 6.06 -10.69 -1.19
CA VAL A 250 5.35 -9.49 -0.74
C VAL A 250 4.81 -8.71 -1.93
N THR A 251 3.57 -8.25 -1.87
CA THR A 251 3.03 -7.20 -2.76
C THR A 251 2.40 -6.12 -1.89
N ALA A 252 2.67 -4.85 -2.21
CA ALA A 252 2.24 -3.72 -1.40
C ALA A 252 1.86 -2.52 -2.28
N THR A 253 0.87 -1.75 -1.84
CA THR A 253 0.61 -0.39 -2.35
C THR A 253 1.52 0.63 -1.64
N ASP A 254 1.64 1.82 -2.19
CA ASP A 254 2.48 2.87 -1.63
C ASP A 254 2.00 3.34 -0.24
N GLY A 255 0.73 3.10 0.11
CA GLY A 255 0.24 3.26 1.47
C GLY A 255 1.06 2.54 2.54
N PHE A 256 1.76 1.44 2.19
CA PHE A 256 2.67 0.74 3.08
C PHE A 256 4.10 1.30 3.05
N PHE A 257 4.68 1.55 1.89
CA PHE A 257 6.11 1.89 1.76
C PHE A 257 6.39 3.34 1.36
N GLY A 258 5.42 4.09 0.88
CA GLY A 258 5.54 5.47 0.40
C GLY A 258 5.66 6.52 1.51
N TYR A 259 5.28 6.16 2.74
CA TYR A 259 5.23 7.08 3.90
C TYR A 259 6.30 6.81 4.96
N VAL A 260 7.24 5.89 4.70
CA VAL A 260 8.37 5.63 5.59
C VAL A 260 9.54 6.58 5.29
N HIS A 261 10.52 6.67 6.20
CA HIS A 261 11.65 7.58 5.98
C HIS A 261 12.70 7.04 5.01
N THR A 262 12.87 5.72 4.95
CA THR A 262 13.79 5.03 4.05
C THR A 262 13.19 3.67 3.63
N PRO A 263 13.59 3.09 2.49
CA PRO A 263 13.17 1.73 2.13
C PRO A 263 13.50 0.68 3.22
N GLY A 264 14.58 0.89 3.97
CA GLY A 264 14.93 0.04 5.12
C GLY A 264 13.96 0.12 6.29
N ASP A 265 13.29 1.26 6.51
CA ASP A 265 12.25 1.37 7.54
C ASP A 265 11.02 0.49 7.20
N PHE A 266 10.71 0.28 5.92
CA PHE A 266 9.63 -0.63 5.51
C PHE A 266 9.99 -2.09 5.82
N GLU A 267 11.20 -2.55 5.47
CA GLU A 267 11.66 -3.89 5.88
C GLU A 267 11.64 -4.03 7.42
N HIS A 268 12.11 -3.02 8.14
CA HIS A 268 12.13 -3.04 9.59
C HIS A 268 10.73 -3.16 10.19
N LEU A 269 9.73 -2.49 9.61
CA LEU A 269 8.33 -2.66 10.00
C LEU A 269 7.85 -4.11 9.82
N LEU A 270 8.12 -4.72 8.66
CA LEU A 270 7.71 -6.11 8.38
C LEU A 270 8.34 -7.07 9.40
N LEU A 271 9.64 -6.93 9.65
CA LEU A 271 10.39 -7.82 10.53
C LEU A 271 10.08 -7.61 12.01
N ARG A 272 9.95 -6.36 12.46
CA ARG A 272 9.63 -6.05 13.85
C ARG A 272 8.22 -6.55 14.21
N THR A 273 7.24 -6.38 13.32
CA THR A 273 5.89 -6.88 13.54
C THR A 273 5.82 -8.42 13.50
N LEU A 274 6.60 -9.06 12.63
CA LEU A 274 6.75 -10.53 12.62
C LEU A 274 7.30 -11.04 13.95
N GLU A 275 8.36 -10.40 14.47
CA GLU A 275 8.98 -10.80 15.74
C GLU A 275 8.02 -10.65 16.93
N GLN A 276 7.15 -9.64 16.90
CA GLN A 276 6.16 -9.40 17.96
C GLN A 276 4.93 -10.32 17.88
N ALA A 277 4.58 -10.76 16.67
CA ALA A 277 3.38 -11.54 16.42
C ALA A 277 3.42 -12.93 17.06
N ARG A 278 2.27 -13.42 17.50
CA ARG A 278 2.09 -14.79 17.99
C ARG A 278 1.84 -15.79 16.86
N ASP A 279 1.11 -15.37 15.84
CA ASP A 279 0.73 -16.15 14.66
C ASP A 279 0.49 -15.22 13.46
N ALA A 280 0.15 -15.77 12.30
CA ALA A 280 -0.10 -15.01 11.08
C ALA A 280 -1.25 -13.99 11.22
N LEU A 281 -2.29 -14.32 11.99
CA LEU A 281 -3.42 -13.39 12.18
C LEU A 281 -2.98 -12.20 13.05
N ASP A 282 -2.26 -12.47 14.14
CA ASP A 282 -1.68 -11.44 15.00
C ASP A 282 -0.68 -10.56 14.23
N TRP A 283 0.09 -11.16 13.32
CA TRP A 283 1.00 -10.41 12.44
C TRP A 283 0.25 -9.45 11.53
N SER A 284 -0.83 -9.92 10.88
CA SER A 284 -1.66 -9.07 10.02
C SER A 284 -2.29 -7.90 10.78
N ASP A 285 -2.70 -8.12 12.03
CA ASP A 285 -3.26 -7.07 12.88
C ASP A 285 -2.20 -6.07 13.35
N LEU A 286 -0.99 -6.52 13.69
CA LEU A 286 0.13 -5.64 14.02
C LEU A 286 0.55 -4.78 12.82
N LEU A 287 0.71 -5.37 11.64
CA LEU A 287 0.99 -4.66 10.40
C LEU A 287 -0.06 -3.57 10.13
N ARG A 288 -1.35 -3.93 10.25
CA ARG A 288 -2.47 -2.99 10.10
C ARG A 288 -2.38 -1.81 11.06
N ARG A 289 -2.14 -2.07 12.35
CA ARG A 289 -2.07 -1.00 13.37
C ARG A 289 -0.91 -0.05 13.10
N GLU A 290 0.22 -0.60 12.70
CA GLU A 290 1.45 0.16 12.44
C GLU A 290 1.30 1.01 11.17
N VAL A 291 0.81 0.45 10.06
CA VAL A 291 0.61 1.24 8.83
C VAL A 291 -0.39 2.37 9.03
N GLN A 292 -1.50 2.12 9.74
CA GLN A 292 -2.50 3.16 10.07
C GLN A 292 -1.93 4.31 10.91
N ALA A 293 -0.83 4.09 11.63
CA ALA A 293 -0.23 5.12 12.49
C ALA A 293 0.56 6.17 11.71
N TYR A 294 1.07 5.83 10.50
CA TYR A 294 1.90 6.75 9.72
C TYR A 294 1.39 7.03 8.30
N THR A 295 0.62 6.12 7.69
CA THR A 295 0.17 6.29 6.31
C THR A 295 -0.80 7.47 6.17
N ALA A 296 -0.66 8.21 5.07
CA ALA A 296 -1.64 9.21 4.69
C ALA A 296 -2.59 8.71 3.58
N ASP A 297 -2.47 7.45 3.16
CA ASP A 297 -3.24 6.85 2.06
C ASP A 297 -3.95 5.56 2.47
N ASP A 298 -4.76 5.01 1.56
CA ASP A 298 -5.19 3.62 1.63
C ASP A 298 -3.96 2.71 1.56
N ALA A 299 -4.01 1.57 2.26
CA ALA A 299 -2.85 0.69 2.33
C ALA A 299 -3.26 -0.77 2.21
N SER A 300 -2.64 -1.44 1.25
CA SER A 300 -2.89 -2.83 0.91
C SER A 300 -1.58 -3.61 0.84
N LEU A 301 -1.57 -4.80 1.45
CA LEU A 301 -0.41 -5.69 1.52
C LEU A 301 -0.88 -7.14 1.43
N ALA A 302 -0.22 -7.93 0.60
CA ALA A 302 -0.31 -9.38 0.62
C ALA A 302 1.09 -9.99 0.82
N LEU A 303 1.15 -11.01 1.68
CA LEU A 303 2.35 -11.71 2.09
C LEU A 303 2.13 -13.22 2.00
N LEU A 304 3.15 -13.92 1.53
CA LEU A 304 3.16 -15.38 1.53
C LEU A 304 4.54 -15.92 1.88
N ALA A 305 4.66 -16.58 3.03
CA ALA A 305 5.87 -17.27 3.46
C ALA A 305 5.89 -18.69 2.91
N LEU A 306 7.02 -19.07 2.30
CA LEU A 306 7.25 -20.35 1.64
C LEU A 306 8.51 -21.01 2.19
N GLY A 307 8.43 -22.32 2.42
CA GLY A 307 9.58 -23.13 2.83
C GLY A 307 9.92 -23.11 4.32
N HIS A 308 9.11 -22.43 5.14
CA HIS A 308 9.22 -22.46 6.61
C HIS A 308 8.37 -23.61 7.16
N GLN A 309 8.78 -24.24 8.26
CA GLN A 309 8.01 -25.34 8.86
C GLN A 309 6.70 -24.87 9.48
N ASP A 310 6.76 -23.75 10.20
CA ASP A 310 5.64 -23.11 10.85
C ASP A 310 5.95 -21.61 11.07
N PHE A 311 5.05 -20.91 11.75
CA PHE A 311 5.21 -19.50 12.04
C PHE A 311 6.39 -19.20 12.99
N ALA A 312 6.71 -20.11 13.91
CA ALA A 312 7.82 -19.91 14.85
C ALA A 312 9.17 -20.04 14.14
N ASP A 313 9.28 -20.97 13.20
CA ASP A 313 10.43 -21.14 12.30
C ASP A 313 10.63 -19.89 11.43
N LEU A 314 9.55 -19.38 10.82
CA LEU A 314 9.57 -18.11 10.07
C LEU A 314 10.13 -16.96 10.92
N LYS A 315 9.68 -16.79 12.17
CA LYS A 315 10.23 -15.76 13.07
C LYS A 315 11.72 -15.97 13.34
N ALA A 316 12.10 -17.20 13.65
CA ALA A 316 13.48 -17.55 13.99
C ALA A 316 14.45 -17.25 12.83
N ASP A 317 14.05 -17.56 11.60
CA ASP A 317 14.84 -17.32 10.39
C ASP A 317 15.13 -15.84 10.16
N PHE A 318 14.17 -14.96 10.46
CA PHE A 318 14.31 -13.52 10.23
C PHE A 318 14.86 -12.72 11.42
N ALA A 319 14.90 -13.29 12.62
CA ALA A 319 15.41 -12.61 13.82
C ALA A 319 16.86 -12.07 13.67
N PRO A 320 17.82 -12.78 13.03
CA PRO A 320 19.15 -12.22 12.77
C PRO A 320 19.12 -10.97 11.88
N ARG A 321 18.32 -11.01 10.81
CA ARG A 321 18.18 -9.87 9.89
C ARG A 321 17.54 -8.67 10.57
N LEU A 322 16.52 -8.87 11.40
CA LEU A 322 15.91 -7.80 12.18
C LEU A 322 16.95 -7.10 13.07
N ARG A 323 17.79 -7.85 13.79
CA ARG A 323 18.84 -7.26 14.64
C ARG A 323 19.82 -6.43 13.83
N GLN A 324 20.33 -6.98 12.73
CA GLN A 324 21.24 -6.27 11.83
C GLN A 324 20.61 -4.96 11.31
N LEU A 325 19.37 -5.03 10.83
CA LEU A 325 18.68 -3.86 10.28
C LEU A 325 18.38 -2.81 11.36
N THR A 326 18.01 -3.25 12.57
CA THR A 326 17.79 -2.36 13.71
C THR A 326 19.06 -1.58 14.06
N ASP A 327 20.20 -2.26 14.11
CA ASP A 327 21.50 -1.63 14.38
C ASP A 327 21.84 -0.61 13.30
N GLN A 328 21.68 -0.98 12.02
CA GLN A 328 21.92 -0.10 10.87
C GLN A 328 21.04 1.17 10.90
N LEU A 329 19.75 1.03 11.18
CA LEU A 329 18.80 2.15 11.19
C LEU A 329 18.92 3.03 12.44
N THR A 330 19.45 2.53 13.55
CA THR A 330 19.57 3.28 14.80
C THR A 330 20.79 4.20 14.80
N VAL A 331 21.88 3.80 14.13
CA VAL A 331 23.10 4.61 14.05
C VAL A 331 22.82 5.94 13.35
N GLY A 332 23.02 7.03 14.08
CA GLY A 332 22.83 8.39 13.55
C GLY A 332 21.37 8.79 13.31
N ARG A 333 20.37 7.98 13.74
CA ARG A 333 18.95 8.32 13.56
C ARG A 333 18.62 9.61 14.31
N PRO A 334 18.12 10.66 13.63
CA PRO A 334 17.80 11.91 14.29
C PRO A 334 16.73 11.74 15.38
N SER A 335 16.94 12.35 16.54
CA SER A 335 15.99 12.29 17.68
C SER A 335 14.59 12.79 17.30
N ALA A 336 14.50 13.75 16.38
CA ALA A 336 13.26 14.27 15.83
C ALA A 336 12.36 13.17 15.21
N LEU A 337 12.96 12.08 14.67
CA LEU A 337 12.22 10.95 14.11
C LEU A 337 11.82 9.90 15.18
N THR A 338 12.34 10.01 16.39
CA THR A 338 12.10 9.04 17.49
C THR A 338 11.08 9.52 18.51
N GLY A 339 10.50 10.72 18.32
CA GLY A 339 9.57 11.32 19.28
C GLY A 339 10.21 11.76 20.60
N ALA A 340 11.53 11.57 20.77
CA ALA A 340 12.30 12.07 21.90
C ALA A 340 12.31 13.61 21.87
N SER A 341 11.36 14.19 22.58
CA SER A 341 11.09 15.62 22.63
C SER A 341 12.24 16.34 23.35
N GLY A 342 13.29 16.67 22.61
CA GLY A 342 14.49 17.30 23.13
C GLY A 342 14.87 18.57 22.38
N HIS A 343 14.21 19.67 22.74
CA HIS A 343 14.65 21.07 22.57
C HIS A 343 14.70 21.61 21.13
N GLY A 344 14.13 22.81 20.95
CA GLY A 344 14.00 23.48 19.66
C GLY A 344 15.35 23.82 19.03
N GLY A 345 15.84 22.91 18.18
CA GLY A 345 16.88 23.17 17.20
C GLY A 345 16.33 23.91 15.99
N ASP A 346 17.21 24.42 15.12
CA ASP A 346 16.81 25.01 13.85
C ASP A 346 16.09 23.95 12.99
N PRO A 347 14.84 24.21 12.54
CA PRO A 347 14.12 23.32 11.64
C PRO A 347 14.92 22.95 10.38
N ARG A 348 15.76 23.86 9.88
CA ARG A 348 16.62 23.61 8.71
C ARG A 348 17.75 22.64 9.01
N GLU A 349 18.40 22.79 10.16
CA GLU A 349 19.44 21.84 10.61
C GLU A 349 18.84 20.47 10.88
N THR A 350 17.63 20.42 11.44
CA THR A 350 16.89 19.18 11.66
C THR A 350 16.56 18.48 10.34
N ALA A 351 16.05 19.22 9.35
CA ALA A 351 15.75 18.67 8.03
C ALA A 351 17.01 18.20 7.29
N ALA A 352 18.11 18.95 7.38
CA ALA A 352 19.39 18.57 6.80
C ALA A 352 19.96 17.29 7.46
N GLY A 353 19.86 17.17 8.79
CA GLY A 353 20.25 15.98 9.53
C GLY A 353 19.42 14.74 9.15
N ILE A 354 18.11 14.89 8.99
CA ILE A 354 17.22 13.83 8.48
C ILE A 354 17.64 13.40 7.08
N LYS A 355 17.83 14.35 6.16
CA LYS A 355 18.25 14.04 4.80
C LYS A 355 19.59 13.30 4.75
N ALA A 356 20.57 13.73 5.54
CA ALA A 356 21.88 13.09 5.61
C ALA A 356 21.82 11.65 6.14
N TRP A 357 21.02 11.42 7.19
CA TRP A 357 20.80 10.07 7.72
C TRP A 357 20.10 9.16 6.71
N GLN A 358 19.06 9.66 6.03
CA GLN A 358 18.36 8.92 4.97
C GLN A 358 19.32 8.51 3.85
N GLU A 359 20.15 9.43 3.38
CA GLU A 359 21.12 9.15 2.32
C GLU A 359 22.13 8.09 2.77
N GLN A 360 22.71 8.23 3.96
CA GLN A 360 23.69 7.29 4.49
C GLN A 360 23.11 5.87 4.65
N THR A 361 21.92 5.76 5.23
CA THR A 361 21.25 4.46 5.44
C THR A 361 20.83 3.84 4.10
N TRP A 362 20.36 4.63 3.16
CA TRP A 362 20.03 4.16 1.82
C TRP A 362 21.26 3.66 1.06
N GLN A 363 22.37 4.39 1.08
CA GLN A 363 23.62 3.95 0.43
C GLN A 363 24.11 2.59 0.94
N ALA A 364 23.92 2.30 2.24
CA ALA A 364 24.27 1.01 2.82
C ALA A 364 23.27 -0.12 2.48
N TYR A 365 21.99 0.22 2.32
CA TYR A 365 20.88 -0.72 2.17
C TYR A 365 20.58 -1.06 0.69
N ARG A 366 20.77 -0.09 -0.21
CA ARG A 366 20.44 -0.14 -1.64
C ARG A 366 21.01 -1.36 -2.38
N PRO A 367 22.28 -1.77 -2.21
CA PRO A 367 22.84 -2.85 -3.02
C PRO A 367 22.13 -4.20 -2.85
N ASP A 368 21.64 -4.48 -1.64
CA ASP A 368 20.83 -5.67 -1.39
C ASP A 368 19.41 -5.45 -1.92
N TYR A 369 18.78 -4.32 -1.57
CA TYR A 369 17.41 -4.03 -1.95
C TYR A 369 17.17 -4.06 -3.47
N GLU A 370 18.08 -3.47 -4.26
CA GLU A 370 17.96 -3.39 -5.72
C GLU A 370 18.56 -4.59 -6.46
N ARG A 371 19.05 -5.62 -5.77
CA ARG A 371 19.72 -6.78 -6.37
C ARG A 371 18.91 -7.45 -7.49
N HIS A 372 17.59 -7.50 -7.30
CA HIS A 372 16.65 -8.12 -8.24
C HIS A 372 15.82 -7.10 -9.03
N LEU A 373 16.10 -5.80 -8.86
CA LEU A 373 15.38 -4.74 -9.55
C LEU A 373 15.57 -4.90 -11.08
N PRO A 374 14.48 -4.86 -11.88
CA PRO A 374 14.59 -4.85 -13.34
C PRO A 374 15.45 -3.67 -13.81
N PRO A 375 16.27 -3.80 -14.87
CA PRO A 375 17.05 -2.68 -15.40
C PRO A 375 16.13 -1.52 -15.84
N ALA A 376 16.65 -0.30 -15.88
CA ALA A 376 15.88 0.79 -16.48
C ALA A 376 15.70 0.54 -17.99
N PRO A 377 14.59 1.03 -18.61
CA PRO A 377 14.40 0.90 -20.06
C PRO A 377 15.56 1.46 -20.89
N GLU A 378 16.23 2.50 -20.39
CA GLU A 378 17.40 3.12 -21.03
C GLU A 378 18.70 2.30 -20.91
N GLU A 379 18.75 1.33 -19.99
CA GLU A 379 19.92 0.47 -19.73
C GLU A 379 19.86 -0.88 -20.45
N SER A 380 18.77 -1.12 -21.19
CA SER A 380 18.50 -2.39 -21.90
C SER A 380 18.92 -2.38 -23.38
N VAL A 381 19.78 -1.43 -23.79
CA VAL A 381 20.25 -1.27 -25.18
C VAL A 381 21.64 -1.85 -25.40
#